data_AF-A0A7N0VIB7-F1
#
_entry.id   AF-A0A7N0VIB7-F1
#
_cell.length_a   1.000
_cell.length_b   1.000
_cell.length_c   1.000
_cell.angle_alpha   90.00
_cell.angle_beta   90.00
_cell.angle_gamma   90.00
#
_symmetry.space_group_name_H-M   'P 1'
#
loop_
_entity.id
_entity.type
_entity.pdbx_description
1 polymer ?
#
loop_
_entity_poly.entity_id
_entity_poly.type
_entity_poly.pdbx_seq_one_letter_code
_entity_poly.pdbx_strand_id
1 'polypeptide(L)'
;MRTDLVMIAYTHPNSWQANLLVIGWVAQRRSKQDCWLVINGKVLNLTKFLEEHRGGDDVLLEVAGKDAKKNSKMLATARQLLCN
;
A
#
# COMPACT_ATOMS: atom_id res chain seq x y z
N MET A 1 16.05 0.25 1.53
CA MET A 1 15.82 1.69 1.83
C MET A 1 14.66 2.21 0.99
N ARG A 2 13.61 2.73 1.65
CA ARG A 2 12.62 3.70 1.13
C ARG A 2 11.48 3.22 0.21
N THR A 3 10.70 2.23 0.64
CA THR A 3 9.26 2.56 0.69
C THR A 3 8.99 3.22 2.02
N ASP A 4 8.47 4.44 1.96
CA ASP A 4 7.95 5.14 3.13
C ASP A 4 6.74 4.31 3.59
N LEU A 5 6.98 3.34 4.48
CA LEU A 5 5.93 2.71 5.27
C LEU A 5 5.37 3.82 6.11
N VAL A 6 4.36 4.51 5.57
CA VAL A 6 3.59 5.46 6.34
C VAL A 6 2.75 4.59 7.26
N MET A 7 3.31 4.30 8.44
CA MET A 7 2.55 3.82 9.58
C MET A 7 1.56 4.93 9.94
N ILE A 8 0.49 5.07 9.15
CA ILE A 8 -0.73 5.80 9.53
C ILE A 8 -1.45 4.88 10.51
N ALA A 9 -0.75 4.60 11.59
CA ALA A 9 -1.18 3.82 12.71
C ALA A 9 -1.20 4.83 13.85
N TYR A 10 -2.39 5.38 14.09
CA TYR A 10 -2.81 5.84 15.42
C TYR A 10 -2.25 7.18 15.95
N THR A 11 -2.45 8.30 15.26
CA THR A 11 -2.32 9.61 15.94
C THR A 11 -3.60 10.12 16.61
N HIS A 12 -4.76 9.44 16.55
CA HIS A 12 -5.96 9.83 17.30
C HIS A 12 -6.82 8.64 17.82
N PRO A 13 -7.55 8.79 18.95
CA PRO A 13 -7.85 7.71 19.89
C PRO A 13 -9.08 6.81 19.62
N ASN A 14 -9.82 7.00 18.52
CA ASN A 14 -11.13 6.33 18.35
C ASN A 14 -11.17 5.47 17.08
N SER A 15 -11.12 4.16 17.29
CA SER A 15 -10.67 3.11 16.37
C SER A 15 -11.68 2.60 15.32
N TRP A 16 -12.80 3.29 15.08
CA TRP A 16 -13.79 2.87 14.06
C TRP A 16 -13.97 3.85 12.89
N GLN A 17 -13.71 5.14 13.08
CA GLN A 17 -13.84 6.16 12.00
C GLN A 17 -12.57 6.27 11.14
N ALA A 18 -11.40 6.06 11.75
CA ALA A 18 -10.10 6.24 11.08
C ALA A 18 -9.87 5.28 9.91
N ASN A 19 -10.39 4.05 10.01
CA ASN A 19 -10.15 3.02 8.99
C ASN A 19 -10.90 3.33 7.68
N LEU A 20 -12.15 3.81 7.77
CA LEU A 20 -12.95 4.20 6.61
C LEU A 20 -12.34 5.39 5.86
N LEU A 21 -11.83 6.39 6.58
CA LEU A 21 -11.19 7.57 5.99
C LEU A 21 -9.89 7.20 5.27
N VAL A 22 -9.05 6.37 5.89
CA VAL A 22 -7.79 5.91 5.28
C VAL A 22 -8.05 5.06 4.04
N ILE A 23 -9.00 4.11 4.10
CA ILE A 23 -9.34 3.28 2.93
C ILE A 23 -9.88 4.15 1.80
N GLY A 24 -10.74 5.13 2.09
CA GLY A 24 -11.24 6.07 1.08
C GLY A 24 -10.13 6.92 0.45
N TRP A 25 -9.16 7.37 1.25
CA TRP A 25 -8.03 8.17 0.78
C TRP A 25 -7.05 7.35 -0.07
N VAL A 26 -6.81 6.08 0.30
CA VAL A 26 -5.99 5.14 -0.48
C VAL A 26 -6.71 4.75 -1.78
N ALA A 27 -8.03 4.56 -1.77
CA ALA A 27 -8.81 4.22 -2.96
C ALA A 27 -8.72 5.26 -4.08
N GLN A 28 -8.47 6.54 -3.73
CA GLN A 28 -8.26 7.61 -4.72
C GLN A 28 -6.85 7.60 -5.34
N ARG A 29 -5.92 6.83 -4.76
CA ARG A 29 -4.49 6.83 -5.10
C ARG A 29 -4.07 5.56 -5.84
N ARG A 30 -4.42 5.57 -7.13
CA ARG A 30 -4.29 4.43 -8.06
C ARG A 30 -3.44 4.74 -9.30
N SER A 31 -2.68 5.83 -9.30
CA SER A 31 -1.88 6.26 -10.45
C SER A 31 -0.41 5.89 -10.27
N LYS A 32 0.36 5.83 -11.37
CA LYS A 32 1.81 5.56 -11.31
C LYS A 32 2.57 6.59 -10.48
N GLN A 33 2.13 7.85 -10.49
CA GLN A 33 2.77 8.90 -9.69
C GLN A 33 2.27 8.95 -8.23
N ASP A 34 1.15 8.29 -7.91
CA ASP A 34 0.54 8.29 -6.58
C ASP A 34 -0.10 6.92 -6.31
N CYS A 35 0.74 5.91 -6.09
CA CYS A 35 0.33 4.51 -5.94
C CYS A 35 0.41 4.07 -4.48
N TRP A 36 -0.74 3.77 -3.89
CA TRP A 36 -0.85 3.39 -2.49
C TRP A 36 -1.59 2.08 -2.33
N LEU A 37 -1.20 1.32 -1.31
CA LEU A 37 -1.73 0.00 -1.07
C LEU A 37 -1.90 -0.26 0.42
N VAL A 38 -2.98 -0.96 0.79
CA VAL A 38 -3.16 -1.45 2.17
C VAL A 38 -2.86 -2.94 2.20
N ILE A 39 -1.91 -3.34 3.04
CA ILE A 39 -1.57 -4.76 3.27
C ILE A 39 -1.60 -5.02 4.77
N ASN A 40 -2.49 -5.93 5.18
CA ASN A 40 -2.62 -6.35 6.58
C ASN A 40 -2.78 -5.17 7.56
N GLY A 41 -3.60 -4.18 7.18
CA GLY A 41 -3.84 -2.97 7.98
C GLY A 41 -2.70 -1.94 7.97
N LYS A 42 -1.65 -2.15 7.17
CA LYS A 42 -0.57 -1.19 6.96
C LYS A 42 -0.74 -0.50 5.62
N VAL A 43 -0.56 0.81 5.60
CA VAL A 43 -0.57 1.62 4.38
C VAL A 43 0.87 1.72 3.85
N LEU A 44 1.06 1.38 2.59
CA LEU A 44 2.35 1.39 1.91
C LEU A 44 2.30 2.35 0.72
N ASN A 45 3.30 3.23 0.64
CA ASN A 45 3.54 4.03 -0.56
C ASN A 45 4.41 3.23 -1.53
N LEU A 46 3.85 2.91 -2.69
CA LEU A 46 4.50 2.12 -3.74
C LEU A 46 5.02 2.96 -4.90
N THR A 47 4.77 4.28 -4.94
CA THR A 47 5.14 5.15 -6.06
C THR A 47 6.59 4.98 -6.50
N LYS A 48 7.53 4.90 -5.54
CA LYS A 48 8.97 4.71 -5.82
C LYS A 48 9.35 3.27 -6.19
N PHE A 49 8.51 2.30 -5.84
CA PHE A 49 8.78 0.88 -6.01
C PHE A 49 8.23 0.32 -7.33
N LEU A 50 7.35 1.05 -8.01
CA LEU A 50 6.80 0.64 -9.31
C LEU A 50 7.92 0.32 -10.32
N GLU A 51 8.97 1.13 -10.36
CA GLU A 51 10.09 0.97 -11.29
C GLU A 51 11.12 -0.10 -10.83
N GLU A 52 11.19 -0.37 -9.53
CA GLU A 52 12.12 -1.34 -8.94
C GLU A 52 11.56 -2.78 -8.98
N HIS A 53 10.25 -2.92 -9.19
CA HIS A 53 9.59 -4.21 -9.22
C HIS A 53 9.89 -4.97 -10.52
N ARG A 54 10.81 -5.96 -10.45
CA ARG A 54 11.16 -6.87 -11.57
C ARG A 54 9.97 -7.62 -12.20
N GLY A 55 8.80 -7.62 -11.56
CA GLY A 55 7.55 -8.20 -12.07
C GLY A 55 6.67 -7.23 -12.87
N GLY A 56 7.12 -6.00 -13.12
CA GLY A 56 6.35 -4.95 -13.78
C GLY A 56 5.47 -4.15 -12.81
N ASP A 57 5.21 -2.90 -13.17
CA ASP A 57 4.36 -1.96 -12.42
C ASP A 57 2.86 -2.26 -12.59
N ASP A 58 2.48 -2.92 -13.69
CA ASP A 58 1.09 -3.31 -13.99
C ASP A 58 0.43 -4.10 -12.85
N VAL A 59 1.16 -5.03 -12.25
CA VAL A 59 0.66 -5.89 -11.15
C VAL A 59 0.39 -5.07 -9.89
N LEU A 60 1.16 -4.01 -9.66
CA LEU A 60 1.01 -3.11 -8.52
C LEU A 60 -0.10 -2.06 -8.76
N LEU A 61 -0.32 -1.67 -10.01
CA LEU A 61 -1.39 -0.74 -10.40
C LEU A 61 -2.77 -1.40 -10.36
N GLU A 62 -2.90 -2.68 -10.72
CA GLU A 62 -4.18 -3.41 -10.69
C GLU A 62 -4.80 -3.47 -9.27
N VAL A 63 -3.92 -3.46 -8.28
CA VAL A 63 -4.20 -3.60 -6.85
C VAL A 63 -4.07 -2.29 -6.08
N ALA A 64 -3.55 -1.23 -6.71
CA ALA A 64 -3.49 0.10 -6.12
C ALA A 64 -4.88 0.57 -5.69
N GLY A 65 -4.95 1.18 -4.51
CA GLY A 65 -6.20 1.64 -3.92
C GLY A 65 -7.09 0.55 -3.32
N LYS A 66 -6.63 -0.71 -3.24
CA LYS A 66 -7.39 -1.83 -2.66
C LYS A 66 -6.74 -2.35 -1.36
N ASP A 67 -7.54 -3.02 -0.53
CA ASP A 67 -7.05 -3.80 0.62
C ASP A 67 -6.63 -5.21 0.16
N ALA A 68 -5.32 -5.47 0.11
CA ALA A 68 -4.74 -6.70 -0.40
C ALA A 68 -4.56 -7.79 0.69
N LYS A 69 -5.47 -7.84 1.69
CA LYS A 69 -5.45 -8.80 2.82
C LYS A 69 -5.23 -10.27 2.46
N LYS A 70 -5.67 -10.72 1.28
CA LYS A 70 -5.71 -12.15 0.91
C LYS A 70 -4.96 -12.50 -0.39
N ASN A 71 -4.22 -11.55 -0.96
CA ASN A 71 -3.58 -11.76 -2.24
C ASN A 71 -2.13 -12.23 -2.04
N SER A 72 -1.88 -13.54 -2.15
CA SER A 72 -0.56 -14.14 -1.89
C SER A 72 0.55 -13.56 -2.76
N LYS A 73 0.25 -13.12 -3.98
CA LYS A 73 1.22 -12.42 -4.85
C LYS A 73 1.66 -11.08 -4.25
N MET A 74 0.72 -10.34 -3.66
CA MET A 74 1.00 -9.09 -2.96
C MET A 74 1.76 -9.30 -1.66
N LEU A 75 1.55 -10.41 -0.95
CA LEU A 75 2.33 -10.73 0.24
C LEU A 75 3.81 -10.97 -0.10
N ALA A 76 4.10 -11.60 -1.24
CA ALA A 76 5.47 -11.75 -1.72
C ALA A 76 6.09 -10.38 -2.07
N THR A 77 5.35 -9.50 -2.76
CA THR A 77 5.81 -8.14 -3.05
C THR A 77 5.97 -7.29 -1.78
N ALA A 78 5.06 -7.41 -0.81
CA ALA A 78 5.15 -6.78 0.51
C ALA A 78 6.40 -7.22 1.26
N ARG A 79 6.75 -8.50 1.16
CA ARG A 79 7.97 -9.03 1.77
C ARG A 79 9.20 -8.41 1.11
N GLN A 80 9.21 -8.26 -0.22
CA GLN A 80 10.29 -7.59 -0.93
C GLN A 80 10.41 -6.10 -0.56
N LEU A 81 9.27 -5.45 -0.32
CA LEU A 81 9.17 -4.06 0.16
C LEU A 81 9.64 -3.87 1.61
N LEU A 82 9.38 -4.85 2.47
CA LEU A 82 9.67 -4.77 3.91
C LEU A 82 11.05 -5.33 4.30
N CYS A 83 11.73 -6.07 3.42
CA CYS A 83 12.98 -6.77 3.73
C CYS A 83 14.26 -6.18 3.09
N ASN A 84 14.21 -5.00 2.46
CA ASN A 84 15.37 -4.32 1.81
C ASN A 84 15.51 -2.83 2.19
#